data_AF-A0A3R9FC84-F1
#
_entry.id   AF-A0A3R9FC84-F1
#
_cell.length_a   1.000
_cell.length_b   1.000
_cell.length_c   1.000
_cell.angle_alpha   90.00
_cell.angle_beta   90.00
_cell.angle_gamma   90.00
#
_symmetry.space_group_name_H-M   'P 1'
#
loop_
_entity.id
_entity.type
_entity.pdbx_description
1 polymer ?
#
loop_
_entity_poly.entity_id
_entity_poly.type
_entity_poly.pdbx_seq_one_letter_code
_entity_poly.pdbx_strand_id
1 'polypeptide(L)'
;HALYQTNLEEINHIIWKYNFGVYTKTKYVSSHYHILYYQKPGKRRTFNLESRYGTCEKTEDGRSLNYRDREDVWIINREYKPGKIKNKNELPYKLLKKIIQYSSNEGDLVCDMFLGGFSTATVAIGLNRRCTGFEISETMFRAKTREIGQSSVIKPGFMIPELRKPIIKNLENQGNSWTSHEEDYLFTRYRELRQSGQNKKDIIEIIGEELGRGRWSIEKAIKKMEKKDENRHPQ
;
A
#
# COMPACT_ATOMS: atom_id res chain seq x y z
N HIS A 1 -19.25 -12.15 -15.89
CA HIS A 1 -18.38 -11.24 -15.10
C HIS A 1 -17.39 -10.62 -16.08
N ALA A 2 -17.48 -9.32 -16.39
CA ALA A 2 -16.85 -8.72 -17.59
C ALA A 2 -15.31 -8.90 -17.68
N LEU A 3 -14.61 -8.95 -16.54
CA LEU A 3 -13.16 -9.14 -16.53
C LEU A 3 -12.72 -10.61 -16.58
N TYR A 4 -13.61 -11.56 -16.28
CA TYR A 4 -13.31 -13.00 -16.31
C TYR A 4 -13.01 -13.52 -17.72
N GLN A 5 -13.54 -12.84 -18.74
CA GLN A 5 -13.26 -13.15 -20.15
C GLN A 5 -11.97 -12.50 -20.65
N THR A 6 -11.29 -11.73 -19.81
CA THR A 6 -10.00 -11.12 -20.13
C THR A 6 -8.87 -11.97 -19.56
N ASN A 7 -7.65 -11.78 -20.06
CA ASN A 7 -6.48 -12.42 -19.48
C ASN A 7 -5.96 -11.68 -18.24
N LEU A 8 -6.59 -10.60 -17.78
CA LEU A 8 -6.09 -9.85 -16.62
C LEU A 8 -6.13 -10.71 -15.34
N GLU A 9 -5.09 -10.60 -14.53
CA GLU A 9 -4.96 -11.35 -13.29
C GLU A 9 -5.49 -10.51 -12.13
N GLU A 10 -6.51 -11.00 -11.42
CA GLU A 10 -7.03 -10.34 -10.23
C GLU A 10 -6.02 -10.44 -9.07
N ILE A 11 -5.73 -9.31 -8.43
CA ILE A 11 -4.84 -9.22 -7.28
C ILE A 11 -5.62 -9.05 -5.98
N ASN A 12 -6.56 -8.11 -5.96
CA ASN A 12 -7.43 -7.88 -4.81
C ASN A 12 -8.80 -7.37 -5.22
N HIS A 13 -9.79 -7.75 -4.42
CA HIS A 13 -11.09 -7.12 -4.39
C HIS A 13 -11.17 -6.17 -3.18
N ILE A 14 -10.87 -4.90 -3.41
CA ILE A 14 -10.79 -3.89 -2.35
C ILE A 14 -12.19 -3.35 -2.04
N ILE A 15 -12.52 -3.22 -0.76
CA ILE A 15 -13.76 -2.60 -0.28
C ILE A 15 -13.45 -1.21 0.24
N TRP A 16 -14.00 -0.18 -0.39
CA TRP A 16 -13.91 1.18 0.11
C TRP A 16 -15.23 1.59 0.78
N LYS A 17 -15.23 1.62 2.11
CA LYS A 17 -16.33 2.13 2.94
C LYS A 17 -16.23 3.65 3.12
N TYR A 18 -17.36 4.33 2.93
CA TYR A 18 -17.52 5.77 3.17
C TYR A 18 -18.55 6.03 4.28
N ASN A 19 -18.68 7.29 4.69
CA ASN A 19 -19.34 7.70 5.94
C ASN A 19 -20.87 7.86 5.88
N PHE A 20 -21.51 7.61 4.74
CA PHE A 20 -22.96 7.74 4.62
C PHE A 20 -23.52 6.66 3.70
N GLY A 21 -24.80 6.35 3.86
CA GLY A 21 -25.55 5.49 2.95
C GLY A 21 -26.91 6.10 2.70
N VAL A 22 -27.58 5.67 1.63
CA VAL A 22 -28.97 6.05 1.39
C VAL A 22 -29.86 5.13 2.23
N TYR A 23 -30.80 5.71 2.97
CA TYR A 23 -31.76 4.94 3.76
C TYR A 23 -32.53 3.96 2.89
N THR A 24 -32.69 2.72 3.37
CA THR A 24 -33.41 1.64 2.70
C THR A 24 -34.27 0.87 3.69
N LYS A 25 -35.45 0.40 3.26
CA LYS A 25 -36.38 -0.39 4.11
C LYS A 25 -36.29 -1.89 3.88
N THR A 26 -36.01 -2.31 2.64
CA THR A 26 -36.15 -3.70 2.18
C THR A 26 -34.81 -4.38 1.87
N LYS A 27 -33.70 -3.69 2.13
CA LYS A 27 -32.34 -4.20 1.91
C LYS A 27 -31.35 -3.52 2.86
N TYR A 28 -30.16 -4.10 2.98
CA TYR A 28 -29.04 -3.46 3.68
C TYR A 28 -28.63 -2.14 3.02
N VAL A 29 -28.21 -1.19 3.85
CA VAL A 29 -27.73 0.12 3.41
C VAL A 29 -26.38 -0.05 2.71
N SER A 30 -26.32 0.28 1.42
CA SER A 30 -25.08 0.31 0.66
C SER A 30 -24.26 1.55 1.05
N SER A 31 -23.07 1.32 1.61
CA SER A 31 -22.16 2.37 2.10
C SER A 31 -20.70 2.13 1.71
N HIS A 32 -20.49 1.29 0.69
CA HIS A 32 -19.17 0.96 0.18
C HIS A 32 -19.15 0.84 -1.34
N TYR A 33 -17.95 0.99 -1.91
CA TYR A 33 -17.65 0.65 -3.29
C TYR A 33 -16.71 -0.55 -3.34
N HIS A 34 -16.84 -1.30 -4.42
CA HIS A 34 -15.89 -2.33 -4.81
C HIS A 34 -14.84 -1.69 -5.73
N ILE A 35 -13.57 -1.87 -5.41
CA ILE A 35 -12.42 -1.45 -6.22
C ILE A 35 -11.69 -2.72 -6.64
N LEU A 36 -11.71 -3.00 -7.93
CA LEU A 36 -11.10 -4.17 -8.52
C LEU A 36 -9.64 -3.86 -8.88
N TYR A 37 -8.68 -4.53 -8.24
CA TYR A 37 -7.26 -4.36 -8.51
C TYR A 37 -6.73 -5.54 -9.32
N TYR A 38 -6.31 -5.27 -10.55
CA TYR A 38 -5.85 -6.26 -11.53
C TYR A 38 -4.45 -5.91 -12.04
N GLN A 39 -3.72 -6.93 -12.48
CA GLN A 39 -2.44 -6.76 -13.18
C GLN A 39 -2.49 -7.34 -14.60
N LYS A 40 -1.62 -6.81 -15.46
CA LYS A 40 -1.39 -7.34 -16.80
C LYS A 40 -0.54 -8.62 -16.71
N PRO A 41 -0.90 -9.71 -17.41
CA PRO A 41 -0.13 -10.95 -17.42
C PRO A 41 1.32 -10.78 -17.85
N GLY A 42 2.20 -11.56 -17.23
CA GLY A 42 3.63 -11.58 -17.56
C GLY A 42 4.38 -10.29 -17.22
N LYS A 43 3.75 -9.36 -16.51
CA LYS A 43 4.39 -8.14 -15.99
C LYS A 43 4.35 -8.15 -14.48
N ARG A 44 5.44 -7.68 -13.87
CA ARG A 44 5.48 -7.44 -12.43
C ARG A 44 4.84 -6.09 -12.14
N ARG A 45 3.76 -6.07 -11.35
CA ARG A 45 3.13 -4.84 -10.89
C ARG A 45 4.07 -4.03 -9.99
N THR A 46 3.96 -2.71 -10.04
CA THR A 46 4.54 -1.82 -9.03
C THR A 46 3.72 -1.91 -7.76
N PHE A 47 4.37 -2.13 -6.62
CA PHE A 47 3.74 -2.05 -5.31
C PHE A 47 4.71 -1.46 -4.28
N ASN A 48 4.52 -0.18 -3.96
CA ASN A 48 5.40 0.58 -3.08
C ASN A 48 5.04 0.34 -1.61
N LEU A 49 5.56 -0.77 -1.06
CA LEU A 49 5.28 -1.31 0.27
C LEU A 49 5.28 -0.24 1.37
N GLU A 50 6.27 0.65 1.35
CA GLU A 50 6.49 1.63 2.41
C GLU A 50 6.13 3.05 2.00
N SER A 51 5.43 3.26 0.88
CA SER A 51 5.12 4.61 0.34
C SER A 51 4.38 5.56 1.29
N ARG A 52 3.65 5.01 2.27
CA ARG A 52 2.83 5.78 3.23
C ARG A 52 3.25 5.53 4.67
N TYR A 53 3.61 4.29 4.98
CA TYR A 53 4.06 3.86 6.30
C TYR A 53 5.18 2.84 6.14
N GLY A 54 6.26 2.97 6.91
CA GLY A 54 7.32 1.98 6.98
C GLY A 54 6.92 0.75 7.80
N THR A 55 7.59 -0.36 7.53
CA THR A 55 7.31 -1.67 8.12
C THR A 55 7.55 -1.73 9.63
N CYS A 56 8.42 -0.87 10.16
CA CYS A 56 8.69 -0.78 11.59
C CYS A 56 7.71 0.12 12.36
N GLU A 57 6.84 0.85 11.67
CA GLU A 57 5.97 1.85 12.30
C GLU A 57 4.77 1.20 12.99
N LYS A 58 4.58 1.56 14.27
CA LYS A 58 3.53 1.02 15.13
C LYS A 58 2.71 2.13 15.78
N THR A 59 1.48 1.81 16.15
CA THR A 59 0.65 2.59 17.06
C THR A 59 1.14 2.43 18.50
N GLU A 60 0.61 3.26 19.41
CA GLU A 60 0.91 3.20 20.85
C GLU A 60 0.58 1.83 21.47
N ASP A 61 -0.47 1.16 20.98
CA ASP A 61 -0.83 -0.21 21.37
C ASP A 61 -0.04 -1.31 20.63
N GLY A 62 1.01 -0.94 19.89
CA GLY A 62 1.95 -1.85 19.26
C GLY A 62 1.51 -2.47 17.93
N ARG A 63 0.39 -2.05 17.34
CA ARG A 63 -0.10 -2.56 16.05
C ARG A 63 0.61 -1.88 14.88
N SER A 64 0.88 -2.62 13.80
CA SER A 64 1.57 -2.07 12.64
C SER A 64 0.70 -1.08 11.86
N LEU A 65 1.21 0.15 11.70
CA LEU A 65 0.58 1.18 10.86
C LEU A 65 0.63 0.81 9.38
N ASN A 66 1.74 0.23 8.93
CA ASN A 66 1.90 -0.26 7.55
C ASN A 66 0.94 -1.40 7.22
N TYR A 67 0.77 -2.36 8.13
CA TYR A 67 -0.20 -3.44 7.94
C TYR A 67 -1.61 -2.88 7.78
N ARG A 68 -2.06 -2.05 8.73
CA ARG A 68 -3.39 -1.45 8.73
C ARG A 68 -3.66 -0.61 7.49
N ASP A 69 -2.68 0.15 7.00
CA ASP A 69 -2.87 0.92 5.77
C ASP A 69 -2.89 0.03 4.51
N ARG A 70 -2.40 -1.21 4.54
CA ARG A 70 -2.41 -2.12 3.38
C ARG A 70 -3.55 -3.14 3.37
N GLU A 71 -4.39 -3.15 4.40
CA GLU A 71 -5.63 -3.94 4.38
C GLU A 71 -6.49 -3.56 3.16
N ASP A 72 -7.29 -4.49 2.67
CA ASP A 72 -8.16 -4.31 1.49
C ASP A 72 -9.54 -3.75 1.84
N VAL A 73 -9.80 -3.46 3.11
CA VAL A 73 -11.00 -2.73 3.57
C VAL A 73 -10.60 -1.31 3.99
N TRP A 74 -10.89 -0.34 3.14
CA TRP A 74 -10.52 1.06 3.35
C TRP A 74 -11.68 1.87 3.90
N ILE A 75 -11.43 2.58 5.00
CA ILE A 75 -12.37 3.57 5.55
C ILE A 75 -11.87 4.96 5.20
N ILE A 76 -12.44 5.55 4.15
CA ILE A 76 -12.09 6.90 3.69
C ILE A 76 -13.39 7.68 3.49
N ASN A 77 -13.60 8.70 4.31
CA ASN A 77 -14.80 9.53 4.27
C ASN A 77 -14.84 10.35 2.98
N ARG A 78 -16.05 10.55 2.47
CA ARG A 78 -16.30 11.51 1.38
C ARG A 78 -16.47 12.89 1.98
N GLU A 79 -15.92 13.90 1.30
CA GLU A 79 -16.10 15.29 1.71
C GLU A 79 -17.53 15.74 1.41
N TYR A 80 -18.18 16.33 2.41
CA TYR A 80 -19.45 17.02 2.21
C TYR A 80 -19.16 18.43 1.71
N LYS A 81 -19.49 18.72 0.44
CA LYS A 81 -19.33 20.04 -0.19
C LYS A 81 -20.70 20.74 -0.32
N PRO A 82 -21.24 21.39 0.73
CA PRO A 82 -22.48 22.17 0.61
C PRO A 82 -22.26 23.40 -0.28
N GLY A 83 -23.24 23.74 -1.13
CA GLY A 83 -23.22 24.96 -1.95
C GLY A 83 -22.29 24.98 -3.17
N LYS A 84 -21.49 23.94 -3.42
CA LYS A 84 -20.66 23.82 -4.63
C LYS A 84 -21.39 23.04 -5.74
N ILE A 85 -21.07 23.33 -7.01
CA ILE A 85 -21.52 22.51 -8.15
C ILE A 85 -21.10 21.07 -7.89
N LYS A 86 -22.09 20.20 -7.67
CA LYS A 86 -21.86 18.80 -7.31
C LYS A 86 -21.44 18.02 -8.55
N ASN A 87 -20.14 17.76 -8.70
CA ASN A 87 -19.71 16.59 -9.44
C ASN A 87 -20.06 15.36 -8.59
N LYS A 88 -21.29 14.84 -8.75
CA LYS A 88 -21.89 13.80 -7.89
C LYS A 88 -20.99 12.57 -7.63
N ASN A 89 -20.04 12.30 -8.53
CA ASN A 89 -19.20 11.10 -8.52
C ASN A 89 -17.69 11.37 -8.37
N GLU A 90 -17.27 12.56 -7.91
CA GLU A 90 -15.84 12.84 -7.71
C GLU A 90 -15.26 11.96 -6.58
N LEU A 91 -14.19 11.22 -6.89
CA LEU A 91 -13.46 10.42 -5.91
C LEU A 91 -12.62 11.32 -4.98
N PRO A 92 -12.60 11.08 -3.66
CA PRO A 92 -11.79 11.86 -2.72
C PRO A 92 -10.29 11.76 -3.05
N TYR A 93 -9.59 12.88 -2.97
CA TYR A 93 -8.14 12.90 -3.22
C TYR A 93 -7.37 11.99 -2.27
N LYS A 94 -7.84 11.78 -1.03
CA LYS A 94 -7.23 10.82 -0.10
C LYS A 94 -7.25 9.38 -0.62
N LEU A 95 -8.32 8.97 -1.30
CA LEU A 95 -8.43 7.65 -1.94
C LEU A 95 -7.47 7.54 -3.13
N LEU A 96 -7.51 8.52 -4.04
CA LEU A 96 -6.66 8.53 -5.23
C LEU A 96 -5.17 8.59 -4.88
N LYS A 97 -4.79 9.42 -3.89
CA LYS A 97 -3.41 9.49 -3.39
C LYS A 97 -2.95 8.12 -2.90
N LYS A 98 -3.77 7.42 -2.12
CA LYS A 98 -3.45 6.07 -1.64
C LYS A 98 -3.23 5.08 -2.79
N ILE A 99 -4.13 5.03 -3.76
CA ILE A 99 -4.03 4.13 -4.93
C ILE A 99 -2.75 4.41 -5.72
N ILE A 100 -2.51 5.68 -6.07
CA ILE A 100 -1.38 6.09 -6.92
C ILE A 100 -0.04 5.92 -6.19
N GLN A 101 0.05 6.25 -4.89
CA GLN A 101 1.27 6.06 -4.09
C GLN A 101 1.70 4.59 -4.03
N TYR A 102 0.75 3.67 -3.82
CA TYR A 102 1.06 2.24 -3.78
C TYR A 102 1.36 1.66 -5.17
N SER A 103 0.73 2.15 -6.23
CA SER A 103 0.68 1.44 -7.53
C SER A 103 1.49 2.08 -8.65
N SER A 104 2.26 3.15 -8.37
CA SER A 104 3.07 3.86 -9.38
C SER A 104 4.25 4.59 -8.74
N ASN A 105 5.25 4.94 -9.54
CA ASN A 105 6.41 5.76 -9.18
C ASN A 105 6.31 7.16 -9.80
N GLU A 106 7.11 8.11 -9.31
CA GLU A 106 7.22 9.43 -9.95
C GLU A 106 7.66 9.26 -11.41
N GLY A 107 7.09 10.07 -12.30
CA GLY A 107 7.30 9.99 -13.76
C GLY A 107 6.43 8.95 -14.49
N ASP A 108 5.83 7.99 -13.78
CA ASP A 108 4.92 7.00 -14.40
C ASP A 108 3.70 7.69 -15.04
N LEU A 109 3.11 7.03 -16.04
CA LEU A 109 1.88 7.49 -16.69
C LEU A 109 0.66 6.86 -16.02
N VAL A 110 -0.23 7.70 -15.48
CA VAL A 110 -1.54 7.30 -14.95
C VAL A 110 -2.61 7.57 -16.01
N CYS A 111 -3.40 6.56 -16.36
CA CYS A 111 -4.48 6.68 -17.35
C CYS A 111 -5.85 6.57 -16.68
N ASP A 112 -6.77 7.47 -17.00
CA ASP A 112 -8.18 7.41 -16.59
C ASP A 112 -9.08 7.54 -17.82
N MET A 113 -9.80 6.47 -18.15
CA MET A 113 -10.66 6.45 -19.35
C MET A 113 -11.97 7.22 -19.14
N PHE A 114 -12.26 7.67 -17.91
CA PHE A 114 -13.48 8.38 -17.53
C PHE A 114 -13.14 9.53 -16.57
N LEU A 115 -12.38 10.51 -17.06
CA LEU A 115 -11.78 11.58 -16.24
C LEU A 115 -12.80 12.35 -15.38
N GLY A 116 -14.02 12.56 -15.87
CA GLY A 116 -15.08 13.23 -15.13
C GLY A 116 -14.65 14.61 -14.61
N GLY A 117 -14.46 14.71 -13.29
CA GLY A 117 -13.98 15.92 -12.63
C GLY A 117 -12.46 16.17 -12.71
N PHE A 118 -11.71 15.31 -13.39
CA PHE A 118 -10.24 15.33 -13.50
C PHE A 118 -9.50 15.14 -12.16
N SER A 119 -10.15 14.51 -11.18
CA SER A 119 -9.54 14.25 -9.87
C SER A 119 -8.33 13.31 -9.99
N THR A 120 -8.42 12.25 -10.80
CA THR A 120 -7.30 11.33 -11.06
C THR A 120 -6.12 12.07 -11.70
N ALA A 121 -6.37 12.89 -12.73
CA ALA A 121 -5.34 13.68 -13.40
C ALA A 121 -4.67 14.68 -12.44
N THR A 122 -5.47 15.42 -11.66
CA THR A 122 -4.97 16.39 -10.68
C THR A 122 -4.09 15.72 -9.63
N VAL A 123 -4.50 14.57 -9.09
CA VAL A 123 -3.71 13.84 -8.09
C VAL A 123 -2.47 13.21 -8.72
N ALA A 124 -2.54 12.68 -9.94
CA ALA A 124 -1.37 12.16 -10.65
C ALA A 124 -0.32 13.25 -10.85
N ILE A 125 -0.70 14.42 -11.40
CA ILE A 125 0.19 15.59 -11.55
C ILE A 125 0.74 16.01 -10.18
N GLY A 126 -0.13 16.13 -9.17
CA GLY A 126 0.27 16.53 -7.82
C GLY A 126 1.26 15.58 -7.15
N LEU A 127 1.21 14.29 -7.49
CA LEU A 127 2.18 13.29 -7.06
C LEU A 127 3.36 13.15 -8.03
N ASN A 128 3.57 14.10 -8.96
CA ASN A 128 4.65 14.05 -9.95
C ASN A 128 4.60 12.82 -10.88
N ARG A 129 3.40 12.38 -11.24
CA ARG A 129 3.14 11.42 -12.32
C ARG A 129 2.65 12.17 -13.55
N ARG A 130 2.85 11.58 -14.73
CA ARG A 130 2.18 12.02 -15.96
C ARG A 130 0.75 11.48 -15.95
N CYS A 131 -0.16 12.16 -16.64
CA CYS A 131 -1.53 11.67 -16.78
C CYS A 131 -2.00 11.68 -18.24
N THR A 132 -2.88 10.76 -18.58
CA THR A 132 -3.65 10.77 -19.83
C THR A 132 -5.05 10.23 -19.55
N GLY A 133 -5.98 10.44 -20.48
CA GLY A 133 -7.34 9.99 -20.28
C GLY A 133 -8.34 10.57 -21.26
N PHE A 134 -9.59 10.17 -21.08
CA PHE A 134 -10.70 10.57 -21.92
C PHE A 134 -11.86 11.12 -21.07
N GLU A 135 -12.54 12.12 -21.59
CA GLU A 135 -13.82 12.62 -21.08
C GLU A 135 -14.71 12.90 -22.28
N ILE A 136 -15.92 12.33 -22.30
CA ILE A 136 -16.82 12.44 -23.43
C ILE A 136 -17.53 13.79 -23.49
N SER A 137 -17.75 14.42 -22.33
CA SER A 137 -18.35 15.75 -22.25
C SER A 137 -17.34 16.81 -22.64
N GLU A 138 -17.45 17.31 -23.87
CA GLU A 138 -16.57 18.35 -24.39
C GLU A 138 -16.53 19.61 -23.50
N THR A 139 -17.69 20.03 -22.98
CA THR A 139 -17.78 21.17 -22.07
C THR A 139 -16.96 20.94 -20.80
N MET A 140 -17.07 19.76 -20.20
CA MET A 140 -16.29 19.40 -19.00
C MET A 140 -14.80 19.30 -19.31
N PHE A 141 -14.46 18.62 -20.41
CA PHE A 141 -13.07 18.45 -20.86
C PHE A 141 -12.39 19.80 -21.08
N ARG A 142 -13.03 20.72 -21.82
CA ARG A 142 -12.50 22.07 -22.09
C ARG A 142 -12.36 22.88 -20.81
N ALA A 143 -13.37 22.86 -19.93
CA ALA A 143 -13.34 23.60 -18.68
C ALA A 143 -12.21 23.11 -17.75
N LYS A 144 -12.10 21.80 -17.55
CA LYS A 144 -11.09 21.20 -16.65
C LYS A 144 -9.67 21.24 -17.21
N THR A 145 -9.50 21.06 -18.51
CA THR A 145 -8.19 21.23 -19.16
C THR A 145 -7.69 22.66 -19.02
N ARG A 146 -8.56 23.67 -19.21
CA ARG A 146 -8.21 25.07 -18.97
C ARG A 146 -7.87 25.34 -17.51
N GLU A 147 -8.69 24.84 -16.58
CA GLU A 147 -8.46 24.97 -15.13
C GLU A 147 -7.09 24.44 -14.73
N ILE A 148 -6.72 23.23 -15.16
CA ILE A 148 -5.41 22.63 -14.86
C ILE A 148 -4.30 23.38 -15.58
N GLY A 149 -4.44 23.64 -16.88
CA GLY A 149 -3.38 24.25 -17.69
C GLY A 149 -3.06 25.71 -17.34
N GLN A 150 -4.02 26.44 -16.77
CA GLN A 150 -3.83 27.83 -16.32
C GLN A 150 -3.61 27.95 -14.81
N SER A 151 -3.67 26.83 -14.07
CA SER A 151 -3.49 26.86 -12.63
C SER A 151 -2.04 27.21 -12.26
N SER A 152 -1.86 28.24 -11.42
CA SER A 152 -0.57 28.50 -10.78
C SER A 152 -0.22 27.49 -9.69
N VAL A 153 -1.23 26.73 -9.22
CA VAL A 153 -1.14 25.78 -8.11
C VAL A 153 -0.92 24.34 -8.60
N ILE A 154 -1.65 23.90 -9.62
CA ILE A 154 -1.58 22.53 -10.14
C ILE A 154 -0.33 22.38 -11.01
N LYS A 155 0.79 22.05 -10.37
CA LYS A 155 2.10 21.82 -11.01
C LYS A 155 2.64 20.44 -10.65
N PRO A 156 3.47 19.80 -11.50
CA PRO A 156 4.07 18.51 -11.17
C PRO A 156 4.67 18.50 -9.76
N GLY A 157 4.23 17.56 -8.92
CA GLY A 157 4.72 17.37 -7.56
C GLY A 157 4.15 18.30 -6.49
N PHE A 158 3.15 19.15 -6.79
CA PHE A 158 2.66 20.13 -5.81
C PHE A 158 2.08 19.51 -4.52
N MET A 159 1.66 18.24 -4.54
CA MET A 159 1.15 17.54 -3.34
C MET A 159 2.25 16.79 -2.57
N ILE A 160 3.45 16.61 -3.13
CA ILE A 160 4.55 15.87 -2.49
C ILE A 160 4.94 16.46 -1.12
N PRO A 161 5.07 17.79 -0.94
CA PRO A 161 5.43 18.36 0.36
C PRO A 161 4.43 18.05 1.48
N GLU A 162 3.15 17.83 1.14
CA GLU A 162 2.10 17.48 2.10
C GLU A 162 2.07 15.99 2.46
N LEU A 163 2.82 15.15 1.74
CA LEU A 163 2.84 13.73 2.00
C LEU A 163 3.58 13.42 3.29
N ARG A 164 3.00 12.51 4.05
CA ARG A 164 3.71 11.85 5.15
C ARG A 164 4.95 11.14 4.61
N LYS A 165 6.08 11.34 5.28
CA LYS A 165 7.29 10.56 5.04
C LYS A 165 7.29 9.31 5.95
N PRO A 166 7.38 8.10 5.38
CA PRO A 166 7.48 6.87 6.16
C PRO A 166 8.83 6.79 6.89
N ILE A 167 8.85 6.25 8.11
CA ILE A 167 10.11 5.87 8.76
C ILE A 167 10.53 4.50 8.22
N ILE A 168 11.57 4.47 7.38
CA ILE A 168 12.09 3.25 6.77
C ILE A 168 13.37 2.83 7.51
N LYS A 169 13.38 1.61 8.08
CA LYS A 169 14.60 1.00 8.64
C LYS A 169 15.24 0.17 7.53
N ASN A 170 16.32 0.69 6.94
CA ASN A 170 17.11 -0.07 5.97
C ASN A 170 17.94 -1.11 6.71
N LEU A 171 17.57 -2.38 6.57
CA LEU A 171 18.31 -3.50 7.13
C LEU A 171 19.26 -4.02 6.05
N GLU A 172 20.56 -4.05 6.34
CA GLU A 172 21.64 -4.36 5.40
C GLU A 172 21.40 -5.67 4.61
N ASN A 173 20.89 -6.70 5.29
CA ASN A 173 20.66 -8.02 4.72
C ASN A 173 19.17 -8.31 4.44
N GLN A 174 18.33 -7.28 4.28
CA GLN A 174 16.92 -7.45 3.98
C GLN A 174 16.71 -8.03 2.58
N GLY A 175 16.09 -9.22 2.52
CA GLY A 175 15.80 -9.90 1.26
C GLY A 175 16.99 -10.67 0.67
N ASN A 176 18.19 -10.52 1.23
CA ASN A 176 19.36 -11.31 0.84
C ASN A 176 19.18 -12.77 1.27
N SER A 177 19.74 -13.69 0.46
CA SER A 177 19.81 -15.10 0.83
C SER A 177 20.70 -15.29 2.07
N TRP A 178 20.45 -16.35 2.83
CA TRP A 178 21.30 -16.71 3.97
C TRP A 178 22.59 -17.37 3.49
N THR A 179 23.73 -16.94 4.02
CA THR A 179 25.01 -17.64 3.88
C THR A 179 25.17 -18.69 4.98
N SER A 180 26.02 -19.69 4.76
CA SER A 180 26.30 -20.72 5.78
C SER A 180 26.82 -20.10 7.08
N HIS A 181 27.69 -19.09 6.98
CA HIS A 181 28.24 -18.39 8.14
C HIS A 181 27.16 -17.67 8.97
N GLU A 182 26.20 -17.01 8.31
CA GLU A 182 25.07 -16.38 9.01
C GLU A 182 24.12 -17.40 9.64
N GLU A 183 23.86 -18.54 8.98
CA GLU A 183 23.06 -19.62 9.56
C GLU A 183 23.73 -20.19 10.82
N ASP A 184 25.05 -20.42 10.77
CA ASP A 184 25.84 -20.93 11.92
C ASP A 184 25.91 -19.90 13.06
N TYR A 185 26.10 -18.61 12.74
CA TYR A 185 26.08 -17.53 13.72
C TYR A 185 24.71 -17.43 14.41
N LEU A 186 23.62 -17.38 13.63
CA LEU A 186 22.26 -17.35 14.14
C LEU A 186 22.03 -18.49 15.13
N PHE A 187 22.50 -19.70 14.79
CA PHE A 187 22.32 -20.87 15.64
C PHE A 187 22.97 -20.72 17.00
N THR A 188 24.26 -20.40 16.96
CA THR A 188 25.13 -20.34 18.13
C THR A 188 24.62 -19.25 19.04
N ARG A 189 24.35 -18.08 18.47
CA ARG A 189 23.84 -16.91 19.18
C ARG A 189 22.46 -17.13 19.77
N TYR A 190 21.54 -17.77 19.04
CA TYR A 190 20.21 -18.09 19.57
C TYR A 190 20.28 -19.05 20.76
N ARG A 191 21.15 -20.07 20.71
CA ARG A 191 21.34 -21.01 21.82
C ARG A 191 21.93 -20.33 23.06
N GLU A 192 22.97 -19.50 22.88
CA GLU A 192 23.57 -18.71 23.96
C GLU A 192 22.55 -17.84 24.69
N LEU A 193 21.78 -17.05 23.93
CA LEU A 193 20.79 -16.14 24.50
C LEU A 193 19.58 -16.87 25.11
N ARG A 194 19.26 -18.08 24.62
CA ARG A 194 18.27 -18.94 25.26
C ARG A 194 18.75 -19.48 26.60
N GLN A 195 20.01 -19.88 26.70
CA GLN A 195 20.61 -20.37 27.95
C GLN A 195 20.73 -19.27 29.01
N SER A 196 20.91 -18.01 28.60
CA SER A 196 20.91 -16.86 29.52
C SER A 196 19.51 -16.48 30.05
N GLY A 197 18.46 -17.21 29.65
CA GLY A 197 17.09 -17.01 30.14
C GLY A 197 16.31 -15.90 29.45
N GLN A 198 16.83 -15.32 28.36
CA GLN A 198 16.09 -14.30 27.60
C GLN A 198 14.87 -14.89 26.90
N ASN A 199 13.82 -14.05 26.77
CA ASN A 199 12.61 -14.48 26.07
C ASN A 199 12.86 -14.52 24.55
N LYS A 200 12.10 -15.39 23.84
CA LYS A 200 12.28 -15.59 22.38
C LYS A 200 12.17 -14.28 21.59
N LYS A 201 11.29 -13.37 22.04
CA LYS A 201 10.97 -12.14 21.31
C LYS A 201 12.17 -11.21 21.28
N ASP A 202 12.84 -11.03 22.42
CA ASP A 202 14.00 -10.15 22.58
C ASP A 202 15.23 -10.74 21.87
N ILE A 203 15.41 -12.06 21.94
CA ILE A 203 16.49 -12.75 21.21
C ILE A 203 16.37 -12.52 19.71
N ILE A 204 15.17 -12.65 19.14
CA ILE A 204 14.94 -12.39 17.72
C ILE A 204 15.25 -10.94 17.35
N GLU A 205 14.97 -10.00 18.25
CA GLU A 205 15.24 -8.58 18.04
C GLU A 205 16.75 -8.32 18.04
N ILE A 206 17.47 -8.79 19.06
CA ILE A 206 18.93 -8.69 19.18
C ILE A 206 19.62 -9.26 17.94
N ILE A 207 19.34 -10.53 17.60
CA ILE A 207 20.00 -11.19 16.46
C ILE A 207 19.60 -10.55 15.13
N GLY A 208 18.35 -10.05 15.03
CA GLY A 208 17.90 -9.32 13.86
C GLY A 208 18.67 -8.02 13.64
N GLU A 209 19.07 -7.33 14.71
CA GLU A 209 19.93 -6.15 14.63
C GLU A 209 21.38 -6.52 14.31
N GLU A 210 21.94 -7.53 14.98
CA GLU A 210 23.30 -8.03 14.75
C GLU A 210 23.50 -8.48 13.28
N LEU A 211 22.52 -9.18 12.69
CA LEU A 211 22.59 -9.68 11.31
C LEU A 211 22.04 -8.69 10.28
N GLY A 212 21.45 -7.57 10.70
CA GLY A 212 20.76 -6.65 9.79
C GLY A 212 19.62 -7.33 9.01
N ARG A 213 18.83 -8.18 9.68
CA ARG A 213 17.74 -8.96 9.07
C ARG A 213 16.41 -8.76 9.79
N GLY A 214 15.32 -8.78 9.03
CA GLY A 214 13.98 -8.58 9.58
C GLY A 214 13.54 -9.75 10.48
N ARG A 215 12.72 -9.43 11.50
CA ARG A 215 12.15 -10.38 12.48
C ARG A 215 11.65 -11.69 11.85
N TRP A 216 10.86 -11.58 10.78
CA TRP A 216 10.28 -12.75 10.10
C TRP A 216 11.34 -13.66 9.46
N SER A 217 12.42 -13.09 8.92
CA SER A 217 13.53 -13.88 8.35
C SER A 217 14.23 -14.69 9.43
N ILE A 218 14.51 -14.06 10.58
CA ILE A 218 15.11 -14.71 11.76
C ILE A 218 14.18 -15.82 12.28
N GLU A 219 12.90 -15.52 12.51
CA GLU A 219 11.92 -16.51 12.98
C GLU A 219 11.79 -17.72 12.07
N LYS A 220 11.78 -17.48 10.74
CA LYS A 220 11.70 -18.55 9.75
C LYS A 220 12.96 -19.41 9.73
N ALA A 221 14.14 -18.80 9.84
CA ALA A 221 15.41 -19.52 9.90
C ALA A 221 15.48 -20.38 11.17
N ILE A 222 15.16 -19.83 12.35
CA ILE A 222 15.09 -20.58 13.61
C ILE A 222 14.13 -21.77 13.50
N LYS A 223 12.92 -21.58 12.97
CA LYS A 223 11.95 -22.68 12.77
C LYS A 223 12.46 -23.78 11.84
N LYS A 224 13.19 -23.41 10.78
CA LYS A 224 13.81 -24.36 9.85
C LYS A 224 14.90 -25.19 10.55
N MET A 225 15.61 -24.59 11.51
CA MET A 225 16.64 -25.24 12.30
C MET A 225 16.05 -26.16 13.37
N GLU A 226 15.06 -25.68 14.14
CA GLU A 226 14.34 -26.48 15.14
C GLU A 226 13.83 -27.79 14.51
N LYS A 227 13.26 -27.73 13.30
CA LYS A 227 12.84 -28.93 12.52
C LYS A 227 13.98 -29.85 12.08
N LYS A 228 15.16 -29.32 11.78
CA LYS A 228 16.33 -30.12 11.37
C LYS A 228 16.91 -30.89 12.57
N ASP A 229 16.90 -30.28 13.76
CA ASP A 229 17.37 -30.93 14.99
C ASP A 229 16.39 -32.04 15.44
N GLU A 230 15.08 -31.81 15.37
CA GLU A 230 14.04 -32.84 15.65
C GLU A 230 14.18 -34.06 14.72
N ASN A 231 14.42 -33.85 13.42
CA ASN A 231 14.59 -34.95 12.47
C ASN A 231 15.91 -35.73 12.65
N ARG A 232 16.91 -35.17 13.33
CA ARG A 232 18.18 -35.86 13.62
C ARG A 232 18.10 -36.72 14.88
N HIS A 233 17.19 -36.41 15.80
CA HIS A 233 16.94 -37.16 17.04
C HIS A 233 15.44 -37.44 17.20
N PRO A 234 14.86 -38.35 16.38
CA PRO A 234 13.48 -38.77 16.57
C PRO A 234 13.36 -39.45 17.94
N GLN A 235 12.39 -39.01 18.75
CA GLN A 235 12.00 -39.65 20.00
C GLN A 235 11.58 -41.10 19.79
#